data_AF-A0AA35YL63-F1
#
_entry.id   AF-A0AA35YL63-F1
#
_cell.length_a   1.000
_cell.length_b   1.000
_cell.length_c   1.000
_cell.angle_alpha   90.00
_cell.angle_beta   90.00
_cell.angle_gamma   90.00
#
_symmetry.space_group_name_H-M   'P 1'
#
loop_
_entity.id
_entity.type
_entity.pdbx_description
1 polymer ?
#
loop_
_entity_poly.entity_id
_entity_poly.type
_entity_poly.pdbx_seq_one_letter_code
_entity_poly.pdbx_strand_id
1 'polypeptide(L)'
;MSLPKPKKKQASPEANFWNIFDEISCQLHMYEGGKKLSSWQLVQTHFHASLFFNITLSRLHEKTPSPACPPPPPPPATTSISAGDYSTGKEGDIISSVMFGIQLSQLVSPASLLTASSSSRSRSRLVVKMAATTTINHGKSIQSAMVKPPVHPTYDLQGVIKLALSEDAGDKGDVTCLATIPTEMEVEAYFLAKDDGIIAGISLAEMIFNEVDPTLKVEWYKKDGDSVFKGLKFGKVYGRAYSIVLAERVVLNFMQRMSGIATLTKAMAEAANPASILETRKTAPALRLVDKWAVLIGGGKNHRMGLFDMVMIKDNHISISGSVSNALKSVDLYLTNNNLQMGVEVETRTFEEIHEVLRYADENKTFLSRIMLDNMVVPQGDGDVDVSMLKEAVGIINGRFETEASGNVTLETVHKIGQTGVTYISSGALTHSVKALDISLKIDTELALEVGRRTKRA
;
A
#
# COMPACT_ATOMS: atom_id res chain seq x y z
N MET A 1 -57.58 -21.17 -57.60
CA MET A 1 -56.43 -21.68 -56.84
C MET A 1 -55.34 -20.63 -56.88
N SER A 2 -55.27 -19.83 -55.82
CA SER A 2 -54.43 -18.64 -55.69
C SER A 2 -53.22 -18.95 -54.80
N LEU A 3 -52.03 -18.69 -55.33
CA LEU A 3 -50.74 -18.84 -54.65
C LEU A 3 -50.64 -17.88 -53.43
N PRO A 4 -50.07 -18.31 -52.29
CA PRO A 4 -49.87 -17.43 -51.15
C PRO A 4 -48.61 -16.55 -51.31
N LYS A 5 -48.73 -15.29 -50.87
CA LYS A 5 -47.69 -14.24 -50.81
C LYS A 5 -46.53 -14.60 -49.86
N PRO A 6 -45.31 -14.10 -50.10
CA PRO A 6 -44.17 -14.34 -49.20
C PRO A 6 -44.32 -13.58 -47.88
N LYS A 7 -44.03 -14.25 -46.76
CA LYS A 7 -43.95 -13.67 -45.41
C LYS A 7 -42.76 -12.72 -45.31
N LYS A 8 -42.97 -11.50 -44.79
CA LYS A 8 -41.90 -10.58 -44.35
C LYS A 8 -41.06 -11.29 -43.27
N LYS A 9 -39.76 -11.45 -43.50
CA LYS A 9 -38.80 -11.85 -42.45
C LYS A 9 -38.70 -10.70 -41.43
N GLN A 10 -38.93 -10.99 -40.15
CA GLN A 10 -38.44 -10.16 -39.05
C GLN A 10 -36.91 -10.21 -39.07
N ALA A 11 -36.25 -9.05 -39.09
CA ALA A 11 -34.82 -8.94 -38.96
C ALA A 11 -34.38 -9.37 -37.55
N SER A 12 -33.25 -10.06 -37.44
CA SER A 12 -32.65 -10.48 -36.18
C SER A 12 -32.14 -9.27 -35.36
N PRO A 13 -32.00 -9.39 -34.04
CA PRO A 13 -31.47 -8.32 -33.16
C PRO A 13 -30.10 -7.77 -33.60
N GLU A 14 -29.32 -8.56 -34.34
CA GLU A 14 -28.00 -8.16 -34.87
C GLU A 14 -28.08 -7.11 -35.99
N ALA A 15 -29.19 -7.05 -36.74
CA ALA A 15 -29.37 -6.06 -37.80
C ALA A 15 -29.66 -4.64 -37.26
N ASN A 16 -30.19 -4.54 -36.03
CA ASN A 16 -30.38 -3.26 -35.35
C ASN A 16 -29.09 -2.69 -34.75
N PHE A 17 -28.09 -3.54 -34.49
CA PHE A 17 -26.81 -3.10 -33.94
C PHE A 17 -26.02 -2.25 -34.94
N TRP A 18 -25.98 -2.67 -36.21
CA TRP A 18 -25.25 -1.95 -37.27
C TRP A 18 -25.90 -0.61 -37.66
N ASN A 19 -27.23 -0.55 -37.72
CA ASN A 19 -27.94 0.70 -38.03
C ASN A 19 -27.77 1.77 -36.93
N ILE A 20 -27.73 1.36 -35.66
CA ILE A 20 -27.47 2.27 -34.53
C ILE A 20 -26.00 2.72 -34.53
N PHE A 21 -25.07 1.84 -34.93
CA PHE A 21 -23.65 2.15 -35.04
C PHE A 21 -23.36 3.19 -36.14
N ASP A 22 -24.06 3.12 -37.27
CA ASP A 22 -23.94 4.08 -38.38
C ASP A 22 -24.56 5.45 -38.03
N GLU A 23 -25.66 5.46 -37.27
CA GLU A 23 -26.33 6.69 -36.85
C GLU A 23 -25.52 7.46 -35.79
N ILE A 24 -24.86 6.75 -34.86
CA ILE A 24 -23.94 7.32 -33.86
C ILE A 24 -22.62 7.76 -34.50
N SER A 25 -22.09 7.02 -35.48
CA SER A 25 -20.88 7.39 -36.21
C SER A 25 -21.08 8.65 -37.07
N CYS A 26 -22.27 8.84 -37.63
CA CYS A 26 -22.62 10.07 -38.36
C CYS A 26 -22.74 11.30 -37.45
N GLN A 27 -23.22 11.14 -36.20
CA GLN A 27 -23.32 12.25 -35.25
C GLN A 27 -21.95 12.65 -34.66
N LEU A 28 -21.03 11.70 -34.49
CA LEU A 28 -19.67 11.97 -33.99
C LEU A 28 -18.77 12.70 -35.00
N HIS A 29 -19.07 12.62 -36.30
CA HIS A 29 -18.32 13.35 -37.33
C HIS A 29 -18.72 14.83 -37.47
N MET A 30 -19.81 15.27 -36.81
CA MET A 30 -20.37 16.62 -36.95
C MET A 30 -19.99 17.58 -35.81
N TYR A 31 -19.17 17.15 -34.84
CA TYR A 31 -18.65 18.01 -33.79
C TYR A 31 -17.11 17.95 -33.69
N GLU A 32 -16.52 19.14 -33.85
CA GLU A 32 -15.12 19.54 -33.64
C GLU A 32 -14.10 19.32 -34.78
N GLY A 33 -13.75 20.45 -35.38
CA GLY A 33 -12.72 20.58 -36.40
C GLY A 33 -11.32 20.24 -35.90
N GLY A 34 -10.75 19.18 -36.47
CA GLY A 34 -9.34 19.16 -36.88
C GLY A 34 -8.26 19.02 -35.80
N LYS A 35 -8.56 18.52 -34.58
CA LYS A 35 -7.51 18.13 -33.62
C LYS A 35 -7.63 16.66 -33.21
N LYS A 36 -6.52 15.92 -33.30
CA LYS A 36 -6.41 14.51 -32.84
C LYS A 36 -6.60 14.43 -31.32
N LEU A 37 -7.60 13.66 -30.88
CA LEU A 37 -7.81 13.31 -29.48
C LEU A 37 -6.74 12.31 -29.00
N SER A 38 -6.33 12.43 -27.73
CA SER A 38 -5.41 11.49 -27.10
C SER A 38 -6.14 10.20 -26.65
N SER A 39 -5.39 9.09 -26.54
CA SER A 39 -5.90 7.74 -26.21
C SER A 39 -6.78 7.69 -24.95
N TRP A 40 -6.57 8.60 -24.00
CA TRP A 40 -7.35 8.70 -22.76
C TRP A 40 -8.76 9.29 -22.96
N GLN A 41 -8.91 10.25 -23.89
CA GLN A 41 -10.22 10.86 -24.17
C GLN A 41 -11.16 9.88 -24.88
N LEU A 42 -10.62 8.95 -25.67
CA LEU A 42 -11.33 7.84 -26.30
C LEU A 42 -11.87 6.80 -25.29
N VAL A 43 -11.10 6.52 -24.23
CA VAL A 43 -11.51 5.58 -23.16
C VAL A 43 -12.65 6.18 -22.32
N GLN A 44 -12.58 7.49 -22.04
CA GLN A 44 -13.59 8.17 -21.24
C GLN A 44 -14.94 8.32 -21.99
N THR A 45 -14.90 8.49 -23.31
CA THR A 45 -16.11 8.48 -24.16
C THR A 45 -16.73 7.09 -24.27
N HIS A 46 -15.92 6.02 -24.35
CA HIS A 46 -16.41 4.64 -24.33
C HIS A 46 -17.12 4.28 -23.02
N PHE A 47 -16.60 4.75 -21.88
CA PHE A 47 -17.19 4.47 -20.57
C PHE A 47 -18.57 5.13 -20.40
N HIS A 48 -18.74 6.37 -20.86
CA HIS A 48 -20.04 7.05 -20.82
C HIS A 48 -21.07 6.45 -21.77
N ALA A 49 -20.67 5.99 -22.95
CA ALA A 49 -21.57 5.33 -23.90
C ALA A 49 -22.11 3.99 -23.36
N SER A 50 -21.26 3.17 -22.73
CA SER A 50 -21.68 1.92 -22.09
C SER A 50 -22.61 2.13 -20.89
N LEU A 51 -22.40 3.20 -20.11
CA LEU A 51 -23.25 3.53 -18.96
C LEU A 51 -24.64 3.98 -19.42
N PHE A 52 -24.72 4.79 -20.47
CA PHE A 52 -25.99 5.25 -21.05
C PHE A 52 -26.78 4.10 -21.68
N PHE A 53 -26.10 3.16 -22.34
CA PHE A 53 -26.73 1.98 -22.96
C PHE A 53 -27.34 1.05 -21.91
N ASN A 54 -26.64 0.81 -20.80
CA ASN A 54 -27.15 -0.04 -19.70
C ASN A 54 -28.35 0.59 -18.98
N ILE A 55 -28.36 1.91 -18.75
CA ILE A 55 -29.50 2.60 -18.13
C ILE A 55 -30.74 2.56 -19.05
N THR A 56 -30.53 2.62 -20.36
CA THR A 56 -31.63 2.58 -21.35
C THR A 56 -32.23 1.18 -21.49
N LEU A 57 -31.41 0.13 -21.42
CA LEU A 57 -31.85 -1.27 -21.39
C LEU A 57 -32.62 -1.62 -20.11
N SER A 58 -32.18 -1.12 -18.95
CA SER A 58 -32.90 -1.33 -17.69
C SER A 58 -34.30 -0.68 -17.69
N ARG A 59 -34.45 0.50 -18.32
CA ARG A 59 -35.76 1.18 -18.45
C ARG A 59 -36.71 0.53 -19.46
N LEU A 60 -36.19 -0.20 -20.44
CA LEU A 60 -37.02 -0.94 -21.42
C LEU A 60 -37.54 -2.27 -20.84
N HIS A 61 -36.86 -2.83 -19.83
CA HIS A 61 -37.24 -4.09 -19.19
C HIS A 61 -38.31 -3.94 -18.08
N GLU A 62 -38.66 -2.72 -17.66
CA GLU A 62 -39.67 -2.45 -16.61
C GLU A 62 -41.14 -2.47 -17.09
N LYS A 63 -41.43 -2.81 -18.35
CA LYS A 63 -42.79 -2.79 -18.91
C LYS A 63 -43.39 -4.16 -19.27
N THR A 64 -43.14 -5.19 -18.48
CA THR A 64 -43.91 -6.45 -18.55
C THR A 64 -44.16 -7.04 -17.15
N PRO A 65 -45.42 -7.31 -16.73
CA PRO A 65 -45.67 -7.94 -15.44
C PRO A 65 -45.44 -9.47 -15.54
N SER A 66 -44.56 -9.99 -14.68
CA SER A 66 -44.33 -11.43 -14.46
C SER A 66 -44.93 -11.85 -13.10
N PRO A 67 -45.49 -13.07 -12.96
CA PRO A 67 -46.22 -13.47 -11.76
C PRO A 67 -45.29 -13.66 -10.55
N ALA A 68 -45.82 -13.39 -9.35
CA ALA A 68 -45.11 -13.40 -8.08
C ALA A 68 -44.55 -14.78 -7.70
N CYS A 69 -43.28 -14.83 -7.28
CA CYS A 69 -42.68 -15.97 -6.59
C CYS A 69 -43.22 -16.08 -5.14
N PRO A 70 -43.46 -17.30 -4.63
CA PRO A 70 -43.79 -17.49 -3.22
C PRO A 70 -42.53 -17.34 -2.33
N PRO A 71 -42.70 -16.92 -1.05
CA PRO A 71 -41.58 -16.73 -0.13
C PRO A 71 -40.93 -18.07 0.28
N PRO A 72 -39.64 -18.04 0.68
CA PRO A 72 -38.91 -19.24 1.12
C PRO A 72 -39.44 -19.78 2.45
N PRO A 73 -39.31 -21.09 2.71
CA PRO A 73 -39.79 -21.71 3.95
C PRO A 73 -38.92 -21.31 5.17
N PRO A 74 -39.51 -21.24 6.38
CA PRO A 74 -38.78 -20.90 7.60
C PRO A 74 -37.86 -22.05 8.07
N PRO A 75 -36.81 -21.74 8.86
CA PRO A 75 -35.88 -22.73 9.39
C PRO A 75 -36.56 -23.68 10.40
N PRO A 76 -36.07 -24.92 10.56
CA PRO A 76 -36.69 -25.91 11.43
C PRO A 76 -36.56 -25.52 12.91
N ALA A 77 -37.67 -25.66 13.64
CA ALA A 77 -37.76 -25.44 15.08
C ALA A 77 -37.09 -26.57 15.86
N THR A 78 -36.22 -26.21 16.80
CA THR A 78 -35.78 -27.09 17.89
C THR A 78 -36.93 -27.32 18.87
N THR A 79 -37.44 -28.54 18.91
CA THR A 79 -38.40 -29.00 19.92
C THR A 79 -37.69 -29.30 21.23
N SER A 80 -38.11 -28.58 22.27
CA SER A 80 -37.89 -28.91 23.68
C SER A 80 -38.69 -30.15 24.08
N ILE A 81 -38.05 -31.10 24.76
CA ILE A 81 -38.71 -32.14 25.55
C ILE A 81 -38.32 -31.92 27.02
N SER A 82 -39.32 -31.68 27.87
CA SER A 82 -39.35 -31.88 29.32
C SER A 82 -40.42 -32.96 29.58
N ALA A 83 -40.38 -33.87 30.56
CA ALA A 83 -39.79 -33.87 31.90
C ALA A 83 -39.64 -35.33 32.40
N GLY A 84 -38.93 -35.52 33.52
CA GLY A 84 -38.97 -36.77 34.31
C GLY A 84 -37.91 -36.84 35.42
N ASP A 85 -38.34 -36.46 36.64
CA ASP A 85 -37.92 -36.88 37.99
C ASP A 85 -36.46 -37.29 38.29
N TYR A 86 -35.85 -36.66 39.31
CA TYR A 86 -35.64 -37.25 40.65
C TYR A 86 -34.92 -36.26 41.59
N SER A 87 -35.20 -36.43 42.88
CA SER A 87 -34.93 -35.54 43.99
C SER A 87 -33.63 -35.84 44.77
N THR A 88 -33.26 -34.86 45.62
CA THR A 88 -32.58 -34.95 46.93
C THR A 88 -31.09 -34.59 47.07
N GLY A 89 -30.86 -33.67 48.02
CA GLY A 89 -29.71 -33.58 48.93
C GLY A 89 -28.60 -32.60 48.52
N LYS A 90 -28.00 -31.78 49.38
CA LYS A 90 -28.18 -31.38 50.78
C LYS A 90 -27.06 -30.34 51.05
N GLU A 91 -27.36 -29.37 51.92
CA GLU A 91 -26.46 -28.71 52.89
C GLU A 91 -25.17 -27.96 52.47
N GLY A 92 -25.07 -26.69 52.91
CA GLY A 92 -24.06 -26.34 53.93
C GLY A 92 -23.03 -25.24 53.60
N ASP A 93 -23.30 -24.03 54.12
CA ASP A 93 -22.41 -23.07 54.84
C ASP A 93 -21.06 -22.63 54.23
N ILE A 94 -20.82 -21.35 53.89
CA ILE A 94 -20.64 -20.12 54.72
C ILE A 94 -19.36 -20.13 55.60
N ILE A 95 -18.51 -19.10 55.42
CA ILE A 95 -17.63 -18.33 56.36
C ILE A 95 -16.48 -17.72 55.51
N SER A 96 -16.50 -16.43 55.16
CA SER A 96 -16.06 -15.22 55.91
C SER A 96 -14.58 -14.83 55.72
N SER A 97 -14.38 -13.77 54.92
CA SER A 97 -13.82 -12.45 55.29
C SER A 97 -12.36 -12.24 55.76
N VAL A 98 -11.85 -11.04 55.39
CA VAL A 98 -10.83 -10.16 56.03
C VAL A 98 -9.47 -9.92 55.31
N MET A 99 -9.42 -8.76 54.63
CA MET A 99 -8.50 -7.59 54.70
C MET A 99 -6.94 -7.66 54.76
N PHE A 100 -6.35 -6.83 53.86
CA PHE A 100 -5.20 -5.89 53.97
C PHE A 100 -3.80 -6.31 54.44
N GLY A 101 -2.77 -5.80 53.73
CA GLY A 101 -1.42 -5.60 54.28
C GLY A 101 -0.34 -5.24 53.25
N ILE A 102 0.06 -3.95 53.23
CA ILE A 102 1.19 -3.34 52.51
C ILE A 102 2.50 -3.60 53.28
N GLN A 103 3.65 -3.74 52.60
CA GLN A 103 4.95 -3.36 53.20
C GLN A 103 6.04 -2.94 52.18
N LEU A 104 6.67 -1.80 52.49
CA LEU A 104 7.87 -1.20 51.87
C LEU A 104 9.16 -1.97 52.24
N SER A 105 10.20 -1.86 51.40
CA SER A 105 11.59 -1.72 51.88
C SER A 105 12.48 -0.94 50.90
N GLN A 106 13.35 -0.09 51.46
CA GLN A 106 14.40 0.74 50.84
C GLN A 106 15.68 -0.11 50.62
N LEU A 107 16.74 0.25 49.89
CA LEU A 107 17.84 1.24 50.12
C LEU A 107 19.01 0.70 49.22
N VAL A 108 19.73 1.42 48.32
CA VAL A 108 20.98 2.20 48.51
C VAL A 108 21.72 2.28 47.14
N SER A 109 22.27 3.46 46.80
CA SER A 109 23.32 3.68 45.77
C SER A 109 24.72 3.67 46.40
N PRO A 110 25.79 3.59 45.58
CA PRO A 110 26.89 4.51 45.84
C PRO A 110 27.46 5.17 44.57
N ALA A 111 27.73 6.47 44.70
CA ALA A 111 28.69 7.21 43.90
C ALA A 111 29.99 7.36 44.71
N SER A 112 31.14 7.44 44.05
CA SER A 112 32.35 8.08 44.59
C SER A 112 33.26 8.58 43.47
N LEU A 113 33.77 9.80 43.71
CA LEU A 113 34.57 10.68 42.87
C LEU A 113 36.07 10.32 42.82
N LEU A 114 36.78 11.07 41.96
CA LEU A 114 38.16 11.64 42.03
C LEU A 114 38.89 11.32 40.71
N THR A 115 39.59 12.20 39.98
CA THR A 115 40.21 13.52 40.25
C THR A 115 40.66 14.11 38.91
N ALA A 116 40.61 15.44 38.77
CA ALA A 116 41.29 16.17 37.70
C ALA A 116 42.73 16.50 38.13
N SER A 117 43.69 16.37 37.22
CA SER A 117 44.98 17.09 37.29
C SER A 117 45.49 17.42 35.89
N SER A 118 46.03 18.63 35.77
CA SER A 118 46.64 19.23 34.58
C SER A 118 48.12 18.90 34.46
N SER A 119 48.63 18.60 33.27
CA SER A 119 50.00 18.99 32.87
C SER A 119 50.23 18.87 31.35
N SER A 120 51.17 19.68 30.86
CA SER A 120 51.44 20.02 29.46
C SER A 120 52.47 19.13 28.75
N ARG A 121 52.38 19.10 27.41
CA ARG A 121 53.44 18.89 26.39
C ARG A 121 54.17 17.54 26.35
N SER A 122 54.08 16.85 25.22
CA SER A 122 55.20 16.72 24.25
C SER A 122 54.77 15.90 23.02
N ARG A 123 55.16 16.35 21.82
CA ARG A 123 54.98 15.65 20.55
C ARG A 123 56.04 14.57 20.41
N SER A 124 55.62 13.33 20.21
CA SER A 124 56.46 12.26 19.64
C SER A 124 55.63 11.48 18.63
N ARG A 125 55.96 11.65 17.34
CA ARG A 125 55.38 10.89 16.22
C ARG A 125 55.88 9.46 16.29
N LEU A 126 54.98 8.52 16.55
CA LEU A 126 55.23 7.09 16.40
C LEU A 126 54.47 6.62 15.15
N VAL A 127 55.22 6.31 14.10
CA VAL A 127 54.69 5.72 12.87
C VAL A 127 54.41 4.25 13.17
N VAL A 128 53.12 3.92 13.36
CA VAL A 128 52.66 2.53 13.46
C VAL A 128 52.13 2.11 12.10
N LYS A 129 52.88 1.24 11.41
CA LYS A 129 52.36 0.47 10.27
C LYS A 129 51.32 -0.52 10.81
N MET A 130 50.04 -0.24 10.59
CA MET A 130 48.95 -1.19 10.81
C MET A 130 48.63 -1.88 9.48
N ALA A 131 49.02 -3.15 9.35
CA ALA A 131 48.50 -4.03 8.33
C ALA A 131 47.06 -4.40 8.73
N ALA A 132 46.08 -3.91 7.98
CA ALA A 132 44.68 -4.27 8.18
C ALA A 132 44.42 -5.63 7.52
N THR A 133 44.50 -6.70 8.30
CA THR A 133 43.90 -7.98 7.93
C THR A 133 42.39 -7.84 8.10
N THR A 134 41.67 -7.71 6.99
CA THR A 134 40.20 -7.69 6.97
C THR A 134 39.68 -9.09 7.27
N THR A 135 39.40 -9.38 8.53
CA THR A 135 38.61 -10.54 8.93
C THR A 135 37.14 -10.23 8.68
N ILE A 136 36.60 -10.75 7.58
CA ILE A 136 35.16 -10.73 7.29
C ILE A 136 34.49 -11.68 8.29
N ASN A 137 33.83 -11.11 9.31
CA ASN A 137 32.97 -11.85 10.21
C ASN A 137 31.64 -12.18 9.50
N HIS A 138 31.58 -13.35 8.85
CA HIS A 138 30.32 -13.98 8.49
C HIS A 138 29.67 -14.56 9.75
N GLY A 139 28.57 -13.97 10.22
CA GLY A 139 27.78 -14.56 11.30
C GLY A 139 27.27 -13.62 12.38
N LYS A 140 26.79 -12.42 12.02
CA LYS A 140 25.88 -11.67 12.89
C LYS A 140 24.51 -11.54 12.23
N SER A 141 23.53 -12.15 12.91
CA SER A 141 22.10 -12.12 12.63
C SER A 141 21.61 -10.74 12.17
N ILE A 142 21.08 -10.69 10.94
CA ILE A 142 20.42 -9.52 10.31
C ILE A 142 18.95 -9.41 10.78
N GLN A 143 18.58 -9.92 11.96
CA GLN A 143 17.17 -9.83 12.42
C GLN A 143 16.80 -8.45 12.96
N SER A 144 17.78 -7.59 13.33
CA SER A 144 17.52 -6.32 14.01
C SER A 144 17.20 -5.13 13.09
N ALA A 145 17.20 -5.28 11.77
CA ALA A 145 17.04 -4.15 10.83
C ALA A 145 15.98 -4.38 9.74
N MET A 146 15.03 -5.29 9.95
CA MET A 146 13.95 -5.56 9.00
C MET A 146 12.80 -4.58 9.22
N VAL A 147 12.47 -3.79 8.20
CA VAL A 147 11.26 -2.94 8.20
C VAL A 147 10.07 -3.89 8.15
N LYS A 148 9.27 -3.92 9.22
CA LYS A 148 8.09 -4.79 9.29
C LYS A 148 6.98 -4.27 8.37
N PRO A 149 6.15 -5.16 7.79
CA PRO A 149 4.95 -4.73 7.08
C PRO A 149 4.03 -3.94 8.01
N PRO A 150 3.31 -2.93 7.51
CA PRO A 150 2.37 -2.19 8.32
C PRO A 150 1.17 -3.07 8.72
N VAL A 151 0.56 -2.77 9.86
CA VAL A 151 -0.58 -3.53 10.38
C VAL A 151 -1.85 -3.18 9.60
N HIS A 152 -2.63 -4.19 9.27
CA HIS A 152 -3.98 -4.04 8.70
C HIS A 152 -4.89 -5.13 9.29
N PRO A 153 -6.10 -4.78 9.78
CA PRO A 153 -6.94 -5.71 10.55
C PRO A 153 -7.40 -6.95 9.77
N THR A 154 -7.58 -6.82 8.46
CA THR A 154 -8.13 -7.88 7.60
C THR A 154 -7.25 -8.26 6.41
N TYR A 155 -6.02 -7.75 6.32
CA TYR A 155 -5.18 -8.02 5.14
C TYR A 155 -4.48 -9.37 5.31
N ASP A 156 -4.72 -10.28 4.36
CA ASP A 156 -4.05 -11.57 4.31
C ASP A 156 -2.94 -11.57 3.26
N LEU A 157 -1.70 -11.32 3.72
CA LEU A 157 -0.53 -11.31 2.84
C LEU A 157 -0.26 -12.70 2.25
N GLN A 158 -0.51 -13.77 3.01
CA GLN A 158 -0.32 -15.14 2.52
C GLN A 158 -1.35 -15.46 1.44
N GLY A 159 -2.60 -15.04 1.63
CA GLY A 159 -3.66 -15.14 0.63
C GLY A 159 -3.33 -14.42 -0.66
N VAL A 160 -2.73 -13.23 -0.59
CA VAL A 160 -2.26 -12.49 -1.78
C VAL A 160 -1.14 -13.24 -2.50
N ILE A 161 -0.17 -13.81 -1.77
CA ILE A 161 0.90 -14.62 -2.37
C ILE A 161 0.30 -15.83 -3.10
N LYS A 162 -0.60 -16.57 -2.44
CA LYS A 162 -1.29 -17.72 -3.03
C LYS A 162 -2.10 -17.35 -4.26
N LEU A 163 -2.80 -16.22 -4.21
CA LEU A 163 -3.56 -15.71 -5.34
C LEU A 163 -2.64 -15.40 -6.53
N ALA A 164 -1.51 -14.72 -6.30
CA ALA A 164 -0.55 -14.39 -7.35
C ALA A 164 0.09 -15.64 -7.97
N LEU A 165 0.45 -16.63 -7.14
CA LEU A 165 0.96 -17.92 -7.63
C LEU A 165 -0.11 -18.69 -8.43
N SER A 166 -1.36 -18.68 -7.96
CA SER A 166 -2.48 -19.32 -8.66
C SER A 166 -2.84 -18.63 -9.97
N GLU A 167 -2.71 -17.30 -10.04
CA GLU A 167 -2.90 -16.52 -11.26
C GLU A 167 -1.91 -16.94 -12.35
N ASP A 168 -0.63 -17.09 -11.99
CA ASP A 168 0.45 -17.38 -12.94
C ASP A 168 0.51 -18.88 -13.33
N ALA A 169 0.22 -19.78 -12.38
CA ALA A 169 0.31 -21.23 -12.58
C ALA A 169 -0.99 -21.89 -13.10
N GLY A 170 -2.16 -21.31 -12.80
CA GLY A 170 -3.45 -21.92 -13.11
C GLY A 170 -3.61 -23.34 -12.55
N ASP A 171 -4.36 -24.19 -13.27
CA ASP A 171 -4.60 -25.59 -12.93
C ASP A 171 -3.48 -26.55 -13.41
N LYS A 172 -2.69 -26.13 -14.40
CA LYS A 172 -1.69 -26.96 -15.08
C LYS A 172 -0.27 -26.78 -14.58
N GLY A 173 0.01 -25.70 -13.84
CA GLY A 173 1.36 -25.30 -13.49
C GLY A 173 2.16 -24.76 -14.68
N ASP A 174 3.47 -24.67 -14.52
CA ASP A 174 4.37 -24.23 -15.60
C ASP A 174 4.59 -25.35 -16.61
N VAL A 175 3.77 -25.36 -17.66
CA VAL A 175 3.85 -26.33 -18.76
C VAL A 175 5.20 -26.34 -19.47
N THR A 176 5.90 -25.21 -19.50
CA THR A 176 7.21 -25.09 -20.16
C THR A 176 8.27 -25.78 -19.31
N CYS A 177 8.29 -25.51 -17.99
CA CYS A 177 9.20 -26.19 -17.09
C CYS A 177 8.91 -27.70 -17.01
N LEU A 178 7.63 -28.10 -16.95
CA LEU A 178 7.26 -29.52 -16.95
C LEU A 178 7.74 -30.27 -18.21
N ALA A 179 7.77 -29.58 -19.36
CA ALA A 179 8.21 -30.17 -20.62
C ALA A 179 9.74 -30.16 -20.81
N THR A 180 10.45 -29.21 -20.20
CA THR A 180 11.87 -28.93 -20.53
C THR A 180 12.84 -29.17 -19.38
N ILE A 181 12.40 -29.14 -18.12
CA ILE A 181 13.25 -29.20 -16.93
C ILE A 181 13.10 -30.56 -16.24
N PRO A 182 14.20 -31.30 -16.01
CA PRO A 182 14.17 -32.53 -15.19
C PRO A 182 13.68 -32.24 -13.77
N THR A 183 12.87 -33.13 -13.19
CA THR A 183 12.35 -32.98 -11.82
C THR A 183 13.44 -32.91 -10.75
N GLU A 184 14.56 -33.61 -10.95
CA GLU A 184 15.70 -33.65 -10.02
C GLU A 184 16.76 -32.57 -10.29
N MET A 185 16.51 -31.67 -11.25
CA MET A 185 17.48 -30.64 -11.64
C MET A 185 17.58 -29.59 -10.55
N GLU A 186 18.75 -29.47 -9.92
CA GLU A 186 19.07 -28.39 -8.98
C GLU A 186 19.96 -27.33 -9.62
N VAL A 187 19.60 -26.06 -9.45
CA VAL A 187 20.36 -24.93 -9.98
C VAL A 187 20.58 -23.87 -8.90
N GLU A 188 21.56 -23.01 -9.16
CA GLU A 188 21.75 -21.75 -8.45
C GLU A 188 21.34 -20.61 -9.38
N ALA A 189 20.63 -19.62 -8.86
CA ALA A 189 20.26 -18.42 -9.58
C ALA A 189 20.58 -17.17 -8.75
N TYR A 190 20.91 -16.08 -9.43
CA TYR A 190 21.32 -14.82 -8.81
C TYR A 190 20.37 -13.68 -9.17
N PHE A 191 20.03 -12.86 -8.18
CA PHE A 191 19.33 -11.60 -8.39
C PHE A 191 20.31 -10.53 -8.87
N LEU A 192 19.98 -9.88 -9.98
CA LEU A 192 20.79 -8.86 -10.63
C LEU A 192 19.98 -7.57 -10.81
N ALA A 193 20.47 -6.46 -10.26
CA ALA A 193 19.91 -5.14 -10.51
C ALA A 193 20.22 -4.70 -11.94
N LYS A 194 19.20 -4.29 -12.71
CA LYS A 194 19.34 -3.83 -14.10
C LYS A 194 19.30 -2.31 -14.24
N ASP A 195 18.87 -1.63 -13.18
CA ASP A 195 18.86 -0.18 -12.97
C ASP A 195 19.32 0.17 -11.54
N ASP A 196 19.63 1.45 -11.32
CA ASP A 196 19.99 1.99 -10.00
C ASP A 196 18.74 2.29 -9.17
N GLY A 197 18.80 2.05 -7.86
CA GLY A 197 17.66 2.33 -6.99
C GLY A 197 17.80 1.80 -5.57
N ILE A 198 16.67 1.65 -4.90
CA ILE A 198 16.52 1.08 -3.55
C ILE A 198 15.82 -0.27 -3.66
N ILE A 199 16.39 -1.30 -3.06
CA ILE A 199 15.75 -2.62 -3.01
C ILE A 199 14.66 -2.64 -1.95
N ALA A 200 13.50 -3.16 -2.35
CA ALA A 200 12.39 -3.46 -1.46
C ALA A 200 11.68 -4.75 -1.90
N GLY A 201 11.18 -5.51 -0.92
CA GLY A 201 10.45 -6.75 -1.14
C GLY A 201 11.29 -8.02 -0.95
N ILE A 202 12.49 -7.94 -0.36
CA ILE A 202 13.28 -9.13 0.00
C ILE A 202 12.49 -10.03 0.96
N SER A 203 11.89 -9.47 2.01
CA SER A 203 11.10 -10.26 2.95
C SER A 203 9.85 -10.88 2.30
N LEU A 204 9.24 -10.21 1.32
CA LEU A 204 8.12 -10.76 0.56
C LEU A 204 8.59 -11.88 -0.39
N ALA A 205 9.74 -11.72 -1.03
CA ALA A 205 10.35 -12.75 -1.87
C ALA A 205 10.64 -14.03 -1.08
N GLU A 206 11.18 -13.91 0.14
CA GLU A 206 11.38 -15.06 1.03
C GLU A 206 10.07 -15.79 1.35
N MET A 207 8.98 -15.06 1.61
CA MET A 207 7.66 -15.65 1.84
C MET A 207 7.15 -16.39 0.60
N ILE A 208 7.34 -15.82 -0.60
CA ILE A 208 6.93 -16.45 -1.86
C ILE A 208 7.74 -17.72 -2.13
N PHE A 209 9.07 -17.67 -2.01
CA PHE A 209 9.90 -18.86 -2.20
C PHE A 209 9.54 -19.96 -1.21
N ASN A 210 9.30 -19.61 0.06
CA ASN A 210 8.89 -20.59 1.07
C ASN A 210 7.51 -21.19 0.80
N GLU A 211 6.56 -20.42 0.26
CA GLU A 211 5.25 -20.93 -0.16
C GLU A 211 5.35 -21.89 -1.35
N VAL A 212 6.24 -21.59 -2.29
CA VAL A 212 6.47 -22.45 -3.48
C VAL A 212 7.20 -23.74 -3.10
N ASP A 213 8.31 -23.62 -2.37
CA ASP A 213 9.14 -24.75 -1.98
C ASP A 213 10.02 -24.38 -0.77
N PRO A 214 9.69 -24.87 0.45
CA PRO A 214 10.44 -24.56 1.66
C PRO A 214 11.85 -25.16 1.70
N THR A 215 12.23 -25.99 0.71
CA THR A 215 13.59 -26.55 0.60
C THR A 215 14.54 -25.62 -0.15
N LEU A 216 14.03 -24.56 -0.80
CA LEU A 216 14.85 -23.54 -1.46
C LEU A 216 15.72 -22.79 -0.43
N LYS A 217 17.00 -22.63 -0.77
CA LYS A 217 17.97 -21.91 0.05
C LYS A 217 18.19 -20.54 -0.55
N VAL A 218 17.72 -19.49 0.11
CA VAL A 218 17.87 -18.11 -0.32
C VAL A 218 18.94 -17.42 0.53
N GLU A 219 19.86 -16.71 -0.11
CA GLU A 219 20.91 -15.92 0.54
C GLU A 219 20.93 -14.51 -0.03
N TRP A 220 20.92 -13.49 0.83
CA TRP A 220 20.92 -12.09 0.42
C TRP A 220 22.23 -11.39 0.81
N TYR A 221 22.73 -10.55 -0.10
CA TYR A 221 23.90 -9.69 0.13
C TYR A 221 23.51 -8.24 0.44
N LYS A 222 22.21 -7.94 0.33
CA LYS A 222 21.55 -6.67 0.62
C LYS A 222 20.32 -6.93 1.45
N LYS A 223 19.81 -5.89 2.10
CA LYS A 223 18.52 -5.90 2.81
C LYS A 223 17.59 -4.86 2.21
N ASP A 224 16.30 -4.97 2.54
CA ASP A 224 15.32 -3.95 2.19
C ASP A 224 15.78 -2.57 2.70
N GLY A 225 15.75 -1.58 1.81
CA GLY A 225 16.18 -0.21 2.05
C GLY A 225 17.62 0.08 1.61
N ASP A 226 18.40 -0.93 1.25
CA ASP A 226 19.75 -0.71 0.72
C ASP A 226 19.72 -0.20 -0.73
N SER A 227 20.66 0.67 -1.06
CA SER A 227 20.90 1.10 -2.44
C SER A 227 21.60 0.02 -3.27
N VAL A 228 21.22 -0.05 -4.54
CA VAL A 228 21.83 -0.89 -5.58
C VAL A 228 22.14 -0.09 -6.83
N PHE A 229 23.08 -0.59 -7.61
CA PHE A 229 23.45 -0.03 -8.91
C PHE A 229 23.38 -1.11 -9.98
N LYS A 230 23.18 -0.70 -11.22
CA LYS A 230 23.11 -1.57 -12.39
C LYS A 230 24.30 -2.52 -12.47
N GLY A 231 24.01 -3.81 -12.59
CA GLY A 231 25.02 -4.89 -12.64
C GLY A 231 25.33 -5.51 -11.28
N LEU A 232 24.81 -4.98 -10.18
CA LEU A 232 25.02 -5.55 -8.85
C LEU A 232 24.23 -6.85 -8.67
N LYS A 233 24.93 -7.93 -8.28
CA LYS A 233 24.31 -9.13 -7.73
C LYS A 233 24.00 -8.91 -6.25
N PHE A 234 22.75 -9.04 -5.83
CA PHE A 234 22.34 -8.69 -4.46
C PHE A 234 21.70 -9.84 -3.67
N GLY A 235 21.57 -11.01 -4.28
CA GLY A 235 21.16 -12.23 -3.62
C GLY A 235 21.25 -13.43 -4.55
N LYS A 236 21.02 -14.61 -4.00
CA LYS A 236 20.97 -15.86 -4.73
C LYS A 236 19.96 -16.84 -4.13
N VAL A 237 19.52 -17.78 -4.95
CA VAL A 237 18.64 -18.88 -4.56
C VAL A 237 19.19 -20.19 -5.13
N TYR A 238 19.21 -21.24 -4.33
CA TYR A 238 19.63 -22.58 -4.69
C TYR A 238 18.52 -23.58 -4.41
N GLY A 239 18.33 -24.54 -5.31
CA GLY A 239 17.43 -25.68 -5.12
C GLY A 239 16.85 -26.17 -6.44
N ARG A 240 15.67 -26.76 -6.40
CA ARG A 240 15.01 -27.32 -7.60
C ARG A 240 14.75 -26.24 -8.63
N ALA A 241 15.22 -26.47 -9.85
CA ALA A 241 15.07 -25.56 -10.98
C ALA A 241 13.61 -25.25 -11.28
N TYR A 242 12.74 -26.27 -11.24
CA TYR A 242 11.29 -26.09 -11.40
C TYR A 242 10.73 -25.08 -10.39
N SER A 243 11.05 -25.25 -9.10
CA SER A 243 10.56 -24.37 -8.03
C SER A 243 11.06 -22.93 -8.18
N ILE A 244 12.33 -22.75 -8.56
CA ILE A 244 12.92 -21.43 -8.78
C ILE A 244 12.23 -20.72 -9.95
N VAL A 245 12.03 -21.39 -11.09
CA VAL A 245 11.42 -20.79 -12.27
C VAL A 245 9.93 -20.51 -12.06
N LEU A 246 9.20 -21.41 -11.38
CA LEU A 246 7.80 -21.22 -11.02
C LEU A 246 7.60 -19.96 -10.15
N ALA A 247 8.52 -19.71 -9.21
CA ALA A 247 8.46 -18.53 -8.35
C ALA A 247 8.94 -17.24 -9.03
N GLU A 248 9.75 -17.34 -10.09
CA GLU A 248 10.55 -16.24 -10.64
C GLU A 248 9.69 -15.01 -10.95
N ARG A 249 8.64 -15.17 -11.75
CA ARG A 249 7.86 -14.03 -12.24
C ARG A 249 7.10 -13.35 -11.10
N VAL A 250 6.50 -14.12 -10.20
CA VAL A 250 5.78 -13.60 -9.04
C VAL A 250 6.72 -12.83 -8.11
N VAL A 251 7.88 -13.40 -7.77
CA VAL A 251 8.90 -12.72 -6.96
C VAL A 251 9.36 -11.43 -7.62
N LEU A 252 9.73 -11.47 -8.90
CA LEU A 252 10.23 -10.30 -9.61
C LEU A 252 9.15 -9.22 -9.71
N ASN A 253 7.90 -9.55 -10.03
CA ASN A 253 6.83 -8.55 -10.14
C ASN A 253 6.62 -7.78 -8.83
N PHE A 254 6.61 -8.47 -7.69
CA PHE A 254 6.51 -7.82 -6.38
C PHE A 254 7.74 -6.98 -6.05
N MET A 255 8.94 -7.56 -6.16
CA MET A 255 10.18 -6.87 -5.83
C MET A 255 10.42 -5.65 -6.73
N GLN A 256 10.20 -5.76 -8.03
CA GLN A 256 10.39 -4.66 -8.98
C GLN A 256 9.42 -3.50 -8.69
N ARG A 257 8.14 -3.79 -8.40
CA ARG A 257 7.16 -2.77 -8.00
C ARG A 257 7.55 -2.11 -6.69
N MET A 258 7.80 -2.89 -5.65
CA MET A 258 8.18 -2.37 -4.32
C MET A 258 9.45 -1.54 -4.40
N SER A 259 10.48 -2.03 -5.12
CA SER A 259 11.74 -1.31 -5.29
C SER A 259 11.55 -0.01 -6.07
N GLY A 260 10.66 0.03 -7.06
CA GLY A 260 10.27 1.25 -7.76
C GLY A 260 9.67 2.31 -6.82
N ILE A 261 8.73 1.89 -5.96
CA ILE A 261 8.12 2.74 -4.93
C ILE A 261 9.19 3.25 -3.95
N ALA A 262 9.97 2.34 -3.36
CA ALA A 262 11.00 2.68 -2.38
C ALA A 262 12.06 3.65 -2.95
N THR A 263 12.43 3.48 -4.22
CA THR A 263 13.36 4.36 -4.92
C THR A 263 12.82 5.78 -5.03
N LEU A 264 11.57 5.94 -5.50
CA LEU A 264 10.95 7.26 -5.61
C LEU A 264 10.71 7.88 -4.24
N THR A 265 10.25 7.10 -3.26
CA THR A 265 10.04 7.56 -1.89
C THR A 265 11.34 8.06 -1.27
N LYS A 266 12.47 7.37 -1.46
CA LYS A 266 13.78 7.80 -0.95
C LYS A 266 14.19 9.15 -1.52
N ALA A 267 14.07 9.32 -2.83
CA ALA A 267 14.38 10.59 -3.49
C ALA A 267 13.46 11.73 -3.00
N MET A 268 12.15 11.48 -2.89
CA MET A 268 11.20 12.49 -2.38
C MET A 268 11.43 12.82 -0.90
N ALA A 269 11.72 11.83 -0.05
CA ALA A 269 11.96 12.04 1.38
C ALA A 269 13.21 12.90 1.62
N GLU A 270 14.29 12.66 0.86
CA GLU A 270 15.51 13.46 0.95
C GLU A 270 15.28 14.91 0.49
N ALA A 271 14.54 15.09 -0.60
CA ALA A 271 14.21 16.42 -1.12
C ALA A 271 13.24 17.20 -0.21
N ALA A 272 12.26 16.51 0.41
CA ALA A 272 11.23 17.08 1.27
C ALA A 272 11.77 17.63 2.61
N ASN A 273 12.93 17.18 3.06
CA ASN A 273 13.46 17.52 4.38
C ASN A 273 13.49 19.06 4.60
N PRO A 274 12.97 19.57 5.74
CA PRO A 274 12.66 18.85 6.98
C PRO A 274 11.29 18.16 7.06
N ALA A 275 10.41 18.34 6.08
CA ALA A 275 9.09 17.69 6.07
C ALA A 275 9.21 16.17 5.85
N SER A 276 8.27 15.41 6.42
CA SER A 276 8.18 13.96 6.17
C SER A 276 7.27 13.66 4.97
N ILE A 277 7.73 12.83 4.03
CA ILE A 277 6.90 12.38 2.90
C ILE A 277 5.93 11.28 3.34
N LEU A 278 4.67 11.42 2.92
CA LEU A 278 3.59 10.47 3.08
C LEU A 278 3.11 9.98 1.71
N GLU A 279 2.71 8.74 1.67
CA GLU A 279 1.88 8.15 0.63
C GLU A 279 0.38 8.38 0.89
N THR A 280 -0.49 7.72 0.12
CA THR A 280 -1.95 7.91 0.23
C THR A 280 -2.68 6.58 0.12
N ARG A 281 -4.02 6.62 0.07
CA ARG A 281 -4.86 5.47 -0.28
C ARG A 281 -4.98 5.22 -1.79
N LYS A 282 -4.36 6.07 -2.63
CA LYS A 282 -4.25 5.90 -4.10
C LYS A 282 -3.19 4.83 -4.41
N THR A 283 -3.45 3.62 -3.99
CA THR A 283 -2.58 2.45 -4.17
C THR A 283 -3.14 1.53 -5.24
N ALA A 284 -2.35 0.57 -5.71
CA ALA A 284 -2.90 -0.51 -6.51
C ALA A 284 -3.99 -1.26 -5.69
N PRO A 285 -5.13 -1.62 -6.31
CA PRO A 285 -6.16 -2.43 -5.66
C PRO A 285 -5.57 -3.73 -5.10
N ALA A 286 -6.05 -4.16 -3.93
CA ALA A 286 -5.55 -5.32 -3.18
C ALA A 286 -4.06 -5.31 -2.76
N LEU A 287 -3.24 -4.38 -3.24
CA LEU A 287 -1.80 -4.29 -2.92
C LEU A 287 -1.44 -3.16 -1.96
N ARG A 288 -2.43 -2.56 -1.29
CA ARG A 288 -2.22 -1.39 -0.41
C ARG A 288 -1.16 -1.63 0.67
N LEU A 289 -1.19 -2.78 1.35
CA LEU A 289 -0.22 -3.09 2.39
C LEU A 289 1.19 -3.22 1.81
N VAL A 290 1.33 -3.84 0.65
CA VAL A 290 2.60 -4.01 -0.07
C VAL A 290 3.16 -2.66 -0.53
N ASP A 291 2.32 -1.82 -1.14
CA ASP A 291 2.69 -0.48 -1.60
C ASP A 291 3.15 0.40 -0.41
N LYS A 292 2.39 0.40 0.69
CA LYS A 292 2.74 1.15 1.91
C LYS A 292 3.98 0.59 2.61
N TRP A 293 4.19 -0.72 2.57
CA TRP A 293 5.42 -1.32 3.09
C TRP A 293 6.64 -0.84 2.32
N ALA A 294 6.56 -0.76 0.99
CA ALA A 294 7.63 -0.22 0.16
C ALA A 294 7.93 1.26 0.45
N VAL A 295 6.91 2.07 0.75
CA VAL A 295 7.10 3.48 1.18
C VAL A 295 7.89 3.55 2.50
N LEU A 296 7.56 2.72 3.50
CA LEU A 296 8.33 2.65 4.74
C LEU A 296 9.79 2.25 4.48
N ILE A 297 10.02 1.27 3.61
CA ILE A 297 11.36 0.82 3.23
C ILE A 297 12.16 1.95 2.57
N GLY A 298 11.50 2.76 1.72
CA GLY A 298 12.10 3.94 1.09
C GLY A 298 12.36 5.12 2.03
N GLY A 299 12.00 5.03 3.32
CA GLY A 299 12.19 6.09 4.31
C GLY A 299 11.06 7.12 4.36
N GLY A 300 9.94 6.86 3.69
CA GLY A 300 8.70 7.61 3.89
C GLY A 300 7.96 7.17 5.16
N LYS A 301 6.85 7.82 5.44
CA LYS A 301 5.94 7.43 6.53
C LYS A 301 4.58 7.05 5.95
N ASN A 302 3.87 6.20 6.68
CA ASN A 302 2.50 5.85 6.30
C ASN A 302 1.50 6.88 6.82
N HIS A 303 0.66 7.39 5.93
CA HIS A 303 -0.64 7.97 6.24
C HIS A 303 -1.61 6.84 6.69
N ARG A 304 -2.87 7.16 6.93
CA ARG A 304 -3.89 6.18 7.31
C ARG A 304 -3.98 5.01 6.31
N MET A 305 -3.98 3.80 6.84
CA MET A 305 -4.10 2.54 6.12
C MET A 305 -5.46 2.42 5.41
N GLY A 306 -6.54 2.84 6.06
CA GLY A 306 -7.90 2.64 5.56
C GLY A 306 -8.84 3.80 5.93
N LEU A 307 -10.14 3.54 5.83
CA LEU A 307 -11.15 4.46 6.35
C LEU A 307 -11.39 4.25 7.86
N PHE A 308 -10.84 3.18 8.43
CA PHE A 308 -11.14 2.67 9.76
C PHE A 308 -10.16 3.12 10.85
N ASP A 309 -8.97 3.61 10.49
CA ASP A 309 -7.87 3.86 11.43
C ASP A 309 -7.60 5.34 11.72
N MET A 310 -8.13 6.25 10.90
CA MET A 310 -8.03 7.69 11.13
C MET A 310 -9.19 8.44 10.47
N VAL A 311 -9.74 9.42 11.19
CA VAL A 311 -10.74 10.33 10.64
C VAL A 311 -10.05 11.34 9.73
N MET A 312 -10.61 11.54 8.54
CA MET A 312 -10.15 12.57 7.60
C MET A 312 -11.38 13.23 7.00
N ILE A 313 -11.64 14.46 7.45
CA ILE A 313 -12.72 15.31 6.98
C ILE A 313 -12.25 15.95 5.67
N LYS A 314 -12.97 15.67 4.58
CA LYS A 314 -12.69 16.21 3.23
C LYS A 314 -13.71 17.26 2.81
N ASP A 315 -13.43 17.94 1.71
CA ASP A 315 -14.33 18.86 0.99
C ASP A 315 -15.82 18.43 0.95
N ASN A 316 -16.08 17.17 0.60
CA ASN A 316 -17.43 16.63 0.49
C ASN A 316 -18.12 16.54 1.86
N HIS A 317 -17.37 16.17 2.91
CA HIS A 317 -17.89 16.09 4.27
C HIS A 317 -18.22 17.48 4.81
N ILE A 318 -17.36 18.46 4.55
CA ILE A 318 -17.58 19.87 4.93
C ILE A 318 -18.84 20.39 4.23
N SER A 319 -18.95 20.16 2.92
CA SER A 319 -20.10 20.59 2.12
C SER A 319 -21.41 20.01 2.63
N ILE A 320 -21.43 18.72 2.98
CA ILE A 320 -22.63 18.03 3.51
C ILE A 320 -22.95 18.47 4.94
N SER A 321 -21.93 18.76 5.76
CA SER A 321 -22.09 19.19 7.16
C SER A 321 -22.45 20.68 7.29
N GLY A 322 -22.35 21.43 6.18
CA GLY A 322 -22.67 22.85 6.10
C GLY A 322 -21.53 23.79 6.52
N SER A 323 -20.58 23.34 7.34
CA SER A 323 -19.36 24.10 7.68
C SER A 323 -18.26 23.20 8.23
N VAL A 324 -17.04 23.74 8.36
CA VAL A 324 -15.90 23.00 8.96
C VAL A 324 -16.13 22.74 10.44
N SER A 325 -16.63 23.74 11.18
CA SER A 325 -16.97 23.63 12.61
C SER A 325 -18.01 22.54 12.86
N ASN A 326 -19.05 22.46 12.00
CA ASN A 326 -20.07 21.43 12.13
C ASN A 326 -19.49 20.03 11.92
N ALA A 327 -18.62 19.86 10.91
CA ALA A 327 -17.97 18.59 10.64
C ALA A 327 -17.07 18.15 11.82
N LEU A 328 -16.24 19.06 12.35
CA LEU A 328 -15.40 18.80 13.52
C LEU A 328 -16.23 18.43 14.75
N LYS A 329 -17.29 19.20 15.04
CA LYS A 329 -18.22 18.92 16.14
C LYS A 329 -18.87 17.54 16.02
N SER A 330 -19.33 17.17 14.84
CA SER A 330 -19.91 15.85 14.60
C SER A 330 -18.89 14.74 14.83
N VAL A 331 -17.63 14.92 14.41
CA VAL A 331 -16.55 13.96 14.65
C VAL A 331 -16.25 13.85 16.15
N ASP A 332 -16.08 14.96 16.85
CA ASP A 332 -15.74 14.97 18.28
C ASP A 332 -16.84 14.30 19.12
N LEU A 333 -18.11 14.56 18.80
CA LEU A 333 -19.26 13.88 19.41
C LEU A 333 -19.25 12.38 19.11
N TYR A 334 -19.01 12.00 17.85
CA TYR A 334 -18.98 10.59 17.46
C TYR A 334 -17.87 9.81 18.17
N LEU A 335 -16.65 10.35 18.20
CA LEU A 335 -15.51 9.70 18.87
C LEU A 335 -15.73 9.61 20.38
N THR A 336 -16.28 10.65 21.01
CA THR A 336 -16.62 10.63 22.44
C THR A 336 -17.69 9.59 22.76
N ASN A 337 -18.80 9.59 22.02
CA ASN A 337 -19.93 8.69 22.29
C ASN A 337 -19.59 7.21 22.08
N ASN A 338 -18.66 6.92 21.17
CA ASN A 338 -18.20 5.56 20.89
C ASN A 338 -16.91 5.18 21.63
N ASN A 339 -16.38 6.08 22.48
CA ASN A 339 -15.12 5.89 23.21
C ASN A 339 -13.95 5.48 22.30
N LEU A 340 -13.83 6.13 21.14
CA LEU A 340 -12.79 5.87 20.14
C LEU A 340 -11.63 6.86 20.31
N GLN A 341 -10.41 6.37 20.17
CA GLN A 341 -9.18 7.17 20.22
C GLN A 341 -8.43 7.01 18.89
N MET A 342 -8.59 7.99 18.00
CA MET A 342 -7.91 8.03 16.71
C MET A 342 -7.63 9.47 16.29
N GLY A 343 -6.59 9.65 15.48
CA GLY A 343 -6.26 10.97 14.93
C GLY A 343 -7.41 11.51 14.08
N VAL A 344 -7.59 12.83 14.12
CA VAL A 344 -8.51 13.56 13.26
C VAL A 344 -7.69 14.52 12.40
N GLU A 345 -7.94 14.46 11.10
CA GLU A 345 -7.41 15.36 10.10
C GLU A 345 -8.55 16.09 9.38
N VAL A 346 -8.36 17.36 9.09
CA VAL A 346 -9.30 18.18 8.30
C VAL A 346 -8.60 18.79 7.10
N GLU A 347 -9.22 18.64 5.93
CA GLU A 347 -8.80 19.26 4.68
C GLU A 347 -9.31 20.71 4.62
N THR A 348 -8.40 21.64 4.33
CA THR A 348 -8.69 23.08 4.19
C THR A 348 -8.11 23.59 2.88
N ARG A 349 -8.84 24.51 2.23
CA ARG A 349 -8.55 25.04 0.89
C ARG A 349 -8.40 26.56 0.90
N THR A 350 -8.92 27.24 1.92
CA THR A 350 -8.84 28.70 2.05
C THR A 350 -8.44 29.14 3.45
N PHE A 351 -7.98 30.39 3.58
CA PHE A 351 -7.64 30.95 4.89
C PHE A 351 -8.85 31.08 5.81
N GLU A 352 -10.04 31.30 5.27
CA GLU A 352 -11.29 31.34 6.05
C GLU A 352 -11.58 29.98 6.70
N GLU A 353 -11.39 28.88 5.95
CA GLU A 353 -11.52 27.52 6.48
C GLU A 353 -10.46 27.26 7.58
N ILE A 354 -9.21 27.69 7.40
CA ILE A 354 -8.17 27.59 8.45
C ILE A 354 -8.58 28.36 9.71
N HIS A 355 -9.03 29.61 9.57
CA HIS A 355 -9.48 30.41 10.70
C HIS A 355 -10.70 29.80 11.39
N GLU A 356 -11.62 29.18 10.64
CA GLU A 356 -12.75 28.45 11.21
C GLU A 356 -12.27 27.26 12.07
N VAL A 357 -11.32 26.46 11.57
CA VAL A 357 -10.71 25.35 12.31
C VAL A 357 -10.06 25.83 13.62
N LEU A 358 -9.26 26.91 13.56
CA LEU A 358 -8.56 27.43 14.72
C LEU A 358 -9.54 27.97 15.78
N ARG A 359 -10.56 28.73 15.37
CA ARG A 359 -11.61 29.20 16.30
C ARG A 359 -12.34 28.03 16.95
N TYR A 360 -12.72 27.03 16.17
CA TYR A 360 -13.38 25.84 16.70
C TYR A 360 -12.53 25.16 17.78
N ALA A 361 -11.23 25.00 17.53
CA ALA A 361 -10.31 24.38 18.47
C ALA A 361 -10.00 25.24 19.71
N ASP A 362 -10.09 26.58 19.60
CA ASP A 362 -9.96 27.49 20.75
C ASP A 362 -11.18 27.42 21.67
N GLU A 363 -12.37 27.23 21.10
CA GLU A 363 -13.64 27.25 21.82
C GLU A 363 -14.08 25.87 22.33
N ASN A 364 -13.53 24.78 21.76
CA ASN A 364 -14.00 23.42 22.01
C ASN A 364 -12.84 22.45 22.28
N LYS A 365 -13.11 21.44 23.11
CA LYS A 365 -12.22 20.29 23.21
C LYS A 365 -12.40 19.41 21.98
N THR A 366 -11.34 19.29 21.18
CA THR A 366 -11.36 18.55 19.91
C THR A 366 -10.29 17.45 19.85
N PHE A 367 -10.57 16.40 19.08
CA PHE A 367 -9.60 15.36 18.72
C PHE A 367 -8.75 15.74 17.49
N LEU A 368 -8.95 16.95 16.93
CA LEU A 368 -8.15 17.46 15.82
C LEU A 368 -6.65 17.39 16.11
N SER A 369 -5.94 16.74 15.20
CA SER A 369 -4.48 16.54 15.29
C SER A 369 -3.72 17.15 14.12
N ARG A 370 -4.36 17.23 12.94
CA ARG A 370 -3.72 17.65 11.69
C ARG A 370 -4.62 18.49 10.81
N ILE A 371 -4.04 19.50 10.18
CA ILE A 371 -4.68 20.32 9.15
C ILE A 371 -3.99 20.07 7.81
N MET A 372 -4.74 19.56 6.84
CA MET A 372 -4.28 19.41 5.46
C MET A 372 -4.54 20.70 4.69
N LEU A 373 -3.50 21.21 4.05
CA LEU A 373 -3.47 22.41 3.23
C LEU A 373 -3.51 21.96 1.77
N ASP A 374 -4.72 21.78 1.24
CA ASP A 374 -4.91 21.18 -0.08
C ASP A 374 -4.81 22.23 -1.19
N ASN A 375 -3.97 21.94 -2.18
CA ASN A 375 -3.80 22.74 -3.39
C ASN A 375 -3.42 24.22 -3.15
N MET A 376 -2.72 24.51 -2.06
CA MET A 376 -2.14 25.85 -1.75
C MET A 376 -0.76 26.09 -2.40
N VAL A 377 -0.38 25.21 -3.33
CA VAL A 377 0.85 25.30 -4.14
C VAL A 377 0.43 25.55 -5.58
N VAL A 378 0.88 26.67 -6.15
CA VAL A 378 0.46 27.09 -7.51
C VAL A 378 1.59 26.81 -8.50
N PRO A 379 1.37 25.98 -9.54
CA PRO A 379 2.35 25.78 -10.60
C PRO A 379 2.62 27.05 -11.39
N GLN A 380 3.89 27.27 -11.73
CA GLN A 380 4.36 28.36 -12.60
C GLN A 380 4.67 27.81 -14.01
N GLY A 381 4.68 28.69 -15.02
CA GLY A 381 4.85 28.29 -16.41
C GLY A 381 6.25 27.78 -16.79
N ASP A 382 7.23 27.98 -15.91
CA ASP A 382 8.64 27.58 -16.05
C ASP A 382 8.98 26.26 -15.35
N GLY A 383 7.98 25.57 -14.79
CA GLY A 383 8.16 24.35 -14.00
C GLY A 383 8.45 24.62 -12.52
N ASP A 384 8.42 25.87 -12.08
CA ASP A 384 8.50 26.24 -10.68
C ASP A 384 7.13 26.17 -9.97
N VAL A 385 7.12 26.36 -8.65
CA VAL A 385 5.90 26.49 -7.83
C VAL A 385 5.95 27.69 -6.91
N ASP A 386 4.83 28.41 -6.82
CA ASP A 386 4.58 29.39 -5.77
C ASP A 386 4.02 28.68 -4.53
N VAL A 387 4.70 28.91 -3.41
CA VAL A 387 4.37 28.34 -2.09
C VAL A 387 4.02 29.43 -1.07
N SER A 388 3.78 30.66 -1.51
CA SER A 388 3.52 31.81 -0.62
C SER A 388 2.27 31.61 0.23
N MET A 389 1.19 31.14 -0.39
CA MET A 389 -0.06 30.81 0.30
C MET A 389 0.15 29.69 1.34
N LEU A 390 0.88 28.63 0.97
CA LEU A 390 1.21 27.54 1.88
C LEU A 390 2.03 28.02 3.09
N LYS A 391 3.04 28.88 2.88
CA LYS A 391 3.85 29.46 3.96
C LYS A 391 3.02 30.33 4.90
N GLU A 392 2.14 31.15 4.35
CA GLU A 392 1.24 31.98 5.15
C GLU A 392 0.28 31.12 5.98
N ALA A 393 -0.30 30.08 5.38
CA ALA A 393 -1.17 29.13 6.08
C ALA A 393 -0.44 28.43 7.25
N VAL A 394 0.79 27.96 7.03
CA VAL A 394 1.64 27.40 8.09
C VAL A 394 1.92 28.44 9.19
N GLY A 395 2.18 29.70 8.81
CA GLY A 395 2.38 30.80 9.74
C GLY A 395 1.15 31.12 10.59
N ILE A 396 -0.05 31.06 10.01
CA ILE A 396 -1.32 31.23 10.72
C ILE A 396 -1.54 30.10 11.74
N ILE A 397 -1.24 28.85 11.35
CA ILE A 397 -1.38 27.68 12.23
C ILE A 397 -0.32 27.70 13.35
N ASN A 398 0.85 28.27 13.08
CA ASN A 398 1.90 28.57 14.06
C ASN A 398 2.28 27.37 14.96
N GLY A 399 2.38 26.17 14.37
CA GLY A 399 2.75 24.94 15.08
C GLY A 399 1.73 24.41 16.09
N ARG A 400 0.50 24.95 16.11
CA ARG A 400 -0.59 24.47 16.99
C ARG A 400 -1.07 23.05 16.62
N PHE A 401 -0.99 22.70 15.35
CA PHE A 401 -1.37 21.39 14.79
C PHE A 401 -0.29 20.91 13.83
N GLU A 402 -0.22 19.60 13.58
CA GLU A 402 0.52 19.09 12.44
C GLU A 402 -0.07 19.67 11.15
N THR A 403 0.77 20.03 10.19
CA THR A 403 0.31 20.49 8.87
C THR A 403 0.75 19.53 7.77
N GLU A 404 -0.12 19.30 6.82
CA GLU A 404 0.15 18.43 5.66
C GLU A 404 -0.11 19.19 4.36
N ALA A 405 0.90 19.28 3.49
CA ALA A 405 0.69 19.77 2.13
C ALA A 405 0.24 18.62 1.20
N SER A 406 -0.79 18.88 0.40
CA SER A 406 -1.32 17.94 -0.62
C SER A 406 -1.56 18.65 -1.95
N GLY A 407 -1.58 17.87 -3.03
CA GLY A 407 -1.89 18.33 -4.38
C GLY A 407 -0.65 18.52 -5.26
N ASN A 408 -0.61 17.82 -6.39
CA ASN A 408 0.41 17.97 -7.45
C ASN A 408 1.89 17.98 -6.98
N VAL A 409 2.21 17.16 -5.97
CA VAL A 409 3.58 17.01 -5.46
C VAL A 409 4.40 16.12 -6.39
N THR A 410 5.52 16.67 -6.87
CA THR A 410 6.50 16.01 -7.76
C THR A 410 7.90 16.08 -7.16
N LEU A 411 8.87 15.36 -7.73
CA LEU A 411 10.25 15.38 -7.20
C LEU A 411 10.88 16.77 -7.36
N GLU A 412 10.49 17.50 -8.40
CA GLU A 412 10.93 18.84 -8.71
C GLU A 412 10.34 19.88 -7.74
N THR A 413 9.10 19.68 -7.30
CA THR A 413 8.37 20.65 -6.47
C THR A 413 8.50 20.38 -4.97
N VAL A 414 8.73 19.13 -4.56
CA VAL A 414 8.69 18.70 -3.15
C VAL A 414 9.70 19.45 -2.27
N HIS A 415 10.86 19.84 -2.82
CA HIS A 415 11.86 20.58 -2.05
C HIS A 415 11.34 21.93 -1.55
N LYS A 416 10.74 22.74 -2.45
CA LYS A 416 10.18 24.04 -2.08
C LYS A 416 9.02 23.92 -1.10
N ILE A 417 8.19 22.91 -1.29
CA ILE A 417 7.09 22.58 -0.37
C ILE A 417 7.64 22.24 1.02
N GLY A 418 8.68 21.41 1.10
CA GLY A 418 9.35 21.04 2.36
C GLY A 418 9.94 22.23 3.11
N GLN A 419 10.45 23.25 2.40
CA GLN A 419 10.98 24.47 3.00
C GLN A 419 9.91 25.45 3.52
N THR A 420 8.61 25.15 3.38
CA THR A 420 7.55 26.02 3.89
C THR A 420 7.33 25.92 5.40
N GLY A 421 7.87 24.87 6.03
CA GLY A 421 7.64 24.56 7.44
C GLY A 421 6.50 23.57 7.70
N VAL A 422 5.92 22.98 6.65
CA VAL A 422 4.94 21.91 6.82
C VAL A 422 5.53 20.68 7.50
N THR A 423 4.74 20.01 8.34
CA THR A 423 5.16 18.76 9.01
C THR A 423 5.24 17.59 8.04
N TYR A 424 4.24 17.47 7.17
CA TYR A 424 4.11 16.39 6.20
C TYR A 424 3.83 16.92 4.80
N ILE A 425 4.17 16.09 3.81
CA ILE A 425 3.76 16.26 2.42
C ILE A 425 3.22 14.92 1.95
N SER A 426 2.00 14.86 1.43
CA SER A 426 1.47 13.62 0.86
C SER A 426 1.49 13.63 -0.67
N SER A 427 1.90 12.51 -1.25
CA SER A 427 1.89 12.32 -2.71
C SER A 427 1.32 10.97 -3.09
N GLY A 428 0.28 11.01 -3.94
CA GLY A 428 -0.25 9.80 -4.56
C GLY A 428 0.71 9.16 -5.57
N ALA A 429 1.59 9.97 -6.18
CA ALA A 429 2.50 9.51 -7.24
C ALA A 429 3.41 8.38 -6.76
N LEU A 430 3.71 8.33 -5.45
CA LEU A 430 4.47 7.26 -4.81
C LEU A 430 3.90 5.87 -5.09
N THR A 431 2.58 5.71 -5.17
CA THR A 431 1.92 4.39 -5.20
C THR A 431 1.04 4.12 -6.41
N HIS A 432 0.45 5.14 -7.05
CA HIS A 432 -0.37 4.95 -8.26
C HIS A 432 0.42 5.06 -9.57
N SER A 433 1.54 5.78 -9.59
CA SER A 433 2.35 6.05 -10.81
C SER A 433 3.74 5.44 -10.72
N VAL A 434 3.79 4.15 -10.37
CA VAL A 434 5.05 3.44 -10.09
C VAL A 434 5.78 3.10 -11.38
N LYS A 435 7.03 3.58 -11.50
CA LYS A 435 8.01 2.99 -12.42
C LYS A 435 8.73 1.87 -11.67
N ALA A 436 8.49 0.62 -12.06
CA ALA A 436 9.14 -0.54 -11.46
C ALA A 436 10.67 -0.48 -11.69
N LEU A 437 11.45 -0.90 -10.68
CA LEU A 437 12.90 -1.03 -10.82
C LEU A 437 13.22 -2.30 -11.60
N ASP A 438 14.02 -2.24 -12.66
CA ASP A 438 14.35 -3.43 -13.44
C ASP A 438 15.31 -4.35 -12.66
N ILE A 439 14.89 -5.61 -12.48
CA ILE A 439 15.58 -6.66 -11.72
C ILE A 439 15.43 -7.96 -12.51
N SER A 440 16.49 -8.76 -12.59
CA SER A 440 16.41 -10.10 -13.19
C SER A 440 16.87 -11.17 -12.22
N LEU A 441 16.30 -12.37 -12.34
CA LEU A 441 16.83 -13.60 -11.76
C LEU A 441 17.57 -14.35 -12.87
N LYS A 442 18.84 -14.71 -12.65
CA LYS A 442 19.69 -15.35 -13.66
C LYS A 442 20.22 -16.67 -13.14
N ILE A 443 19.82 -17.76 -13.79
CA ILE A 443 20.34 -19.10 -13.53
C ILE A 443 21.81 -19.16 -13.92
N ASP A 444 22.64 -19.72 -13.04
CA ASP A 444 24.02 -20.05 -13.34
C ASP A 444 24.06 -21.31 -14.22
N THR A 445 24.46 -21.11 -15.47
CA THR A 445 24.48 -22.17 -16.47
C THR A 445 25.63 -23.16 -16.27
N GLU A 446 26.70 -22.81 -15.55
CA GLU A 446 27.83 -23.75 -15.36
C GLU A 446 27.43 -24.94 -14.48
N LEU A 447 26.76 -24.67 -13.36
CA LEU A 447 26.21 -25.71 -12.49
C LEU A 447 25.13 -26.53 -13.22
N ALA A 448 24.25 -25.87 -13.98
CA ALA A 448 23.23 -26.55 -14.77
C ALA A 448 23.86 -27.51 -15.80
N LEU A 449 24.95 -27.10 -16.46
CA LEU A 449 25.68 -27.93 -17.42
C LEU A 449 26.39 -29.11 -16.75
N GLU A 450 26.98 -28.92 -15.56
CA GLU A 450 27.65 -30.01 -14.82
C GLU A 450 26.66 -31.13 -14.46
N VAL A 451 25.48 -30.77 -13.94
CA VAL A 451 24.42 -31.75 -13.64
C VAL A 451 23.85 -32.37 -14.92
N GLY A 452 23.68 -31.57 -15.98
CA GLY A 452 23.26 -32.07 -17.30
C GLY A 452 24.22 -33.14 -17.85
N ARG A 453 25.54 -32.93 -17.71
CA ARG A 453 26.56 -33.92 -18.09
C ARG A 453 26.49 -35.17 -17.21
N ARG A 454 26.37 -35.02 -15.89
CA ARG A 454 26.26 -36.16 -14.95
C ARG A 454 25.03 -37.03 -15.23
N THR A 455 23.93 -36.42 -15.68
CA THR A 455 22.66 -37.11 -16.00
C THR A 455 22.54 -37.56 -17.46
N LYS A 456 23.60 -37.39 -18.28
CA LYS A 456 23.65 -37.72 -19.73
C LYS A 456 22.60 -36.98 -20.58
N ARG A 457 22.30 -35.72 -20.25
CA ARG A 457 21.33 -34.89 -20.97
C ARG A 457 21.94 -33.70 -21.71
N ALA A 458 23.21 -33.38 -21.46
CA ALA A 458 23.97 -32.28 -22.06
C ALA A 458 25.09 -32.77 -22.98
#